data_AF-A0A1H7ED92-F1
#
_entry.id   AF-A0A1H7ED92-F1
#
_cell.length_a   1.000
_cell.length_b   1.000
_cell.length_c   1.000
_cell.angle_alpha   90.00
_cell.angle_beta   90.00
_cell.angle_gamma   90.00
#
_symmetry.space_group_name_H-M   'P 1'
#
loop_
_entity.id
_entity.type
_entity.pdbx_description
1 polymer ?
#
loop_
_entity_poly.entity_id
_entity_poly.type
_entity_poly.pdbx_seq_one_letter_code
_entity_poly.pdbx_strand_id
1 'polypeptide(L)'
;MPNCDFYATPEDHEGLLAWLLADGACEVHELASDFGQPLRRFHSAGDVLAQFERRYPHGGKWRAVHLQLYVPGAGPPFVPRRVSLDPKACGGATFRYNADGWGLVQLYLGALPEGDTRLEDSHTNHNTLKRAQAWSATLPEMGDVGAWDFGKITAFSSRLNREIRKRGVARIGSRAILPGALALWNAGVAMGPWKPGEHALQGDTST
;
A
#
# COMPACT_ATOMS: atom_id res chain seq x y z
N MET A 1 4.25 1.13 15.84
CA MET A 1 4.60 1.41 14.44
C MET A 1 3.42 2.16 13.85
N PRO A 2 3.59 3.30 13.17
CA PRO A 2 2.47 4.10 12.68
C PRO A 2 1.85 3.41 11.45
N ASN A 3 1.08 2.35 11.70
CA ASN A 3 0.29 1.70 10.67
C ASN A 3 -1.14 2.22 10.66
N CYS A 4 -1.79 2.03 9.52
CA CYS A 4 -3.21 2.31 9.33
C CYS A 4 -3.75 1.22 8.41
N ASP A 5 -4.66 0.43 8.96
CA ASP A 5 -5.39 -0.59 8.23
C ASP A 5 -6.78 0.00 7.94
N PHE A 6 -7.29 -0.21 6.73
CA PHE A 6 -8.58 0.35 6.32
C PHE A 6 -9.22 -0.49 5.21
N TYR A 7 -10.54 -0.38 5.07
CA TYR A 7 -11.28 -1.00 3.96
C TYR A 7 -11.76 0.10 3.01
N ALA A 8 -11.56 -0.15 1.72
CA ALA A 8 -11.83 0.79 0.63
C ALA A 8 -12.05 0.02 -0.67
N THR A 9 -12.92 0.52 -1.54
CA THR A 9 -13.08 0.04 -2.93
C THR A 9 -12.13 0.76 -3.88
N PRO A 10 -12.00 0.34 -5.16
CA PRO A 10 -11.27 1.10 -6.17
C PRO A 10 -11.68 2.58 -6.27
N GLU A 11 -12.96 2.90 -6.13
CA GLU A 11 -13.49 4.27 -6.13
C GLU A 11 -13.01 5.06 -4.91
N ASP A 12 -13.01 4.43 -3.72
CA ASP A 12 -12.46 5.03 -2.50
C ASP A 12 -10.95 5.32 -2.65
N HIS A 13 -10.21 4.40 -3.28
CA HIS A 13 -8.78 4.53 -3.56
C HIS A 13 -8.48 5.68 -4.52
N GLU A 14 -9.31 5.91 -5.53
CA GLU A 14 -9.13 6.99 -6.50
C GLU A 14 -8.98 8.34 -5.79
N GLY A 15 -9.87 8.64 -4.86
CA GLY A 15 -9.84 9.90 -4.12
C GLY A 15 -8.61 10.05 -3.23
N LEU A 16 -8.15 8.95 -2.61
CA LEU A 16 -6.95 8.95 -1.78
C LEU A 16 -5.69 9.15 -2.64
N LEU A 17 -5.61 8.45 -3.77
CA LEU A 17 -4.51 8.53 -4.72
C LEU A 17 -4.42 9.91 -5.38
N ALA A 18 -5.56 10.48 -5.77
CA ALA A 18 -5.61 11.84 -6.32
C ALA A 18 -5.08 12.85 -5.31
N TRP A 19 -5.45 12.74 -4.03
CA TRP A 19 -4.88 13.58 -2.97
C TRP A 19 -3.38 13.38 -2.80
N LEU A 20 -2.90 12.13 -2.83
CA LEU A 20 -1.50 11.79 -2.65
C LEU A 20 -0.61 12.34 -3.77
N LEU A 21 -1.14 12.40 -4.99
CA LEU A 21 -0.45 12.86 -6.20
C LEU A 21 -0.57 14.37 -6.43
N ALA A 22 -1.50 15.07 -5.76
CA ALA A 22 -1.82 16.46 -6.04
C ALA A 22 -0.72 17.47 -5.67
N ASP A 23 -0.03 17.26 -4.54
CA ASP A 23 0.94 18.23 -3.99
C ASP A 23 2.41 17.86 -4.25
N GLY A 24 2.66 16.72 -4.90
CA GLY A 24 4.01 16.22 -5.15
C GLY A 24 4.80 15.88 -3.88
N ALA A 25 4.14 15.71 -2.73
CA ALA A 25 4.81 15.43 -1.46
C ALA A 25 5.47 14.04 -1.40
N CYS A 26 5.11 13.15 -2.32
CA CYS A 26 5.81 11.88 -2.52
C CYS A 26 5.83 11.45 -3.98
N GLU A 27 6.75 10.55 -4.29
CA GLU A 27 6.73 9.76 -5.50
C GLU A 27 6.10 8.39 -5.20
N VAL A 28 5.19 7.94 -6.07
CA VAL A 28 4.50 6.67 -5.91
C VAL A 28 5.13 5.65 -6.86
N HIS A 29 5.69 4.57 -6.30
CA HIS A 29 6.34 3.51 -7.05
C HIS A 29 5.65 2.17 -6.78
N GLU A 30 5.71 1.22 -7.71
CA GLU A 30 5.35 -0.17 -7.38
C GLU A 30 6.39 -0.78 -6.42
N LEU A 31 5.97 -1.75 -5.62
CA LEU A 31 6.87 -2.46 -4.69
C LEU A 31 7.97 -3.23 -5.44
N ALA A 32 7.60 -3.89 -6.53
CA ALA A 32 8.50 -4.69 -7.34
C ALA A 32 8.05 -4.65 -8.80
N SER A 33 9.02 -4.61 -9.70
CA SER A 33 8.78 -4.58 -11.13
C SER A 33 8.35 -5.95 -11.64
N ASP A 34 7.77 -5.95 -12.84
CA ASP A 34 7.76 -7.14 -13.66
C ASP A 34 9.17 -7.63 -13.95
N PHE A 35 9.28 -8.94 -14.17
CA PHE A 35 10.54 -9.59 -14.48
C PHE A 35 11.20 -8.96 -15.71
N GLY A 36 12.46 -8.58 -15.56
CA GLY A 36 13.23 -7.93 -16.62
C GLY A 36 12.86 -6.47 -16.91
N GLN A 37 11.79 -5.93 -16.32
CA GLN A 37 11.28 -4.59 -16.64
C GLN A 37 11.78 -3.52 -15.65
N PRO A 38 11.88 -2.25 -16.05
CA PRO A 38 12.10 -1.15 -15.11
C PRO A 38 11.01 -1.07 -14.05
N LEU A 39 11.37 -0.62 -12.85
CA LEU A 39 10.38 -0.32 -11.81
C LEU A 39 9.54 0.90 -12.22
N ARG A 40 8.21 0.76 -12.14
CA ARG A 40 7.29 1.83 -12.51
C ARG A 40 7.08 2.84 -11.39
N ARG A 41 7.10 4.11 -11.79
CA ARG A 41 6.58 5.25 -11.05
C ARG A 41 5.21 5.60 -11.60
N PHE A 42 4.24 5.80 -10.72
CA PHE A 42 2.88 6.19 -11.07
C PHE A 42 2.72 7.71 -10.99
N HIS A 43 2.00 8.27 -11.95
CA HIS A 43 1.76 9.71 -12.05
C HIS A 43 0.26 10.06 -11.97
N SER A 44 -0.63 9.08 -12.02
CA SER A 44 -2.07 9.27 -11.91
C SER A 44 -2.71 8.18 -11.05
N ALA A 45 -3.86 8.48 -10.47
CA ALA A 45 -4.67 7.48 -9.77
C ALA A 45 -5.13 6.37 -10.73
N GLY A 46 -5.50 6.72 -11.96
CA GLY A 46 -5.90 5.78 -13.00
C GLY A 46 -4.84 4.71 -13.29
N ASP A 47 -3.56 5.09 -13.37
CA ASP A 47 -2.47 4.13 -13.63
C ASP A 47 -2.29 3.12 -12.49
N VAL A 48 -2.53 3.56 -11.25
CA VAL A 48 -2.51 2.70 -10.05
C VAL A 48 -3.73 1.80 -10.04
N LEU A 49 -4.93 2.33 -10.31
CA LEU A 49 -6.16 1.53 -10.30
C LEU A 49 -6.18 0.48 -11.41
N ALA A 50 -5.59 0.78 -12.57
CA ALA A 50 -5.40 -0.19 -13.65
C ALA A 50 -4.56 -1.41 -13.22
N GLN A 51 -3.79 -1.32 -12.12
CA GLN A 51 -3.05 -2.46 -11.59
C GLN A 51 -3.96 -3.56 -11.02
N PHE A 52 -5.19 -3.25 -10.60
CA PHE A 52 -6.16 -4.26 -10.15
C PHE A 52 -6.63 -5.18 -11.29
N GLU A 53 -6.50 -4.74 -12.54
CA GLU A 53 -6.84 -5.56 -13.72
C GLU A 53 -5.74 -6.59 -14.08
N ARG A 54 -4.60 -6.53 -13.40
CA ARG A 54 -3.51 -7.47 -13.62
C ARG A 54 -3.90 -8.87 -13.19
N ARG A 55 -3.37 -9.85 -13.93
CA ARG A 55 -3.57 -11.27 -13.66
C ARG A 55 -2.23 -11.95 -13.43
N TYR A 56 -2.22 -12.89 -12.50
CA TYR A 56 -1.14 -13.86 -12.37
C TYR A 56 -1.10 -14.77 -13.61
N PRO A 57 0.03 -15.44 -13.89
CA PRO A 57 0.12 -16.41 -14.99
C PRO A 57 -0.94 -17.52 -14.95
N HIS A 58 -1.42 -17.87 -13.76
CA HIS A 58 -2.51 -18.84 -13.56
C HIS A 58 -3.92 -18.24 -13.75
N GLY A 59 -4.03 -17.01 -14.26
CA GLY A 59 -5.30 -16.35 -14.62
C GLY A 59 -6.02 -15.59 -13.51
N GLY A 60 -5.63 -15.78 -12.23
CA GLY A 60 -6.24 -15.08 -11.10
C GLY A 60 -5.90 -13.59 -11.11
N LYS A 61 -6.87 -12.71 -10.83
CA LYS A 61 -6.61 -11.27 -10.69
C LYS A 61 -5.78 -10.98 -9.45
N TRP A 62 -5.03 -9.89 -9.50
CA TRP A 62 -4.36 -9.35 -8.34
C TRP A 62 -5.39 -8.88 -7.31
N ARG A 63 -5.19 -9.29 -6.05
CA ARG A 63 -6.10 -8.95 -4.93
C ARG A 63 -5.69 -7.67 -4.22
N ALA A 64 -4.45 -7.23 -4.45
CA ALA A 64 -3.90 -6.02 -3.88
C ALA A 64 -2.88 -5.38 -4.84
N VAL A 65 -2.75 -4.06 -4.74
CA VAL A 65 -1.72 -3.26 -5.39
C VAL A 65 -0.73 -2.81 -4.34
N HIS A 66 0.54 -3.20 -4.47
CA HIS A 66 1.57 -2.87 -3.49
C HIS A 66 2.42 -1.69 -3.97
N LEU A 67 2.35 -0.57 -3.24
CA LEU A 67 3.06 0.65 -3.55
C LEU A 67 4.11 0.97 -2.48
N GLN A 68 5.16 1.67 -2.92
CA GLN A 68 6.17 2.30 -2.08
C GLN A 68 6.18 3.80 -2.36
N LEU A 69 6.03 4.58 -1.30
CA LEU A 69 5.99 6.03 -1.34
C LEU A 69 7.35 6.56 -0.90
N TYR A 70 8.03 7.24 -1.81
CA TYR A 70 9.28 7.93 -1.55
C TYR A 70 8.99 9.40 -1.24
N VAL A 71 9.45 9.90 -0.10
CA VAL A 71 9.29 11.31 0.29
C VAL A 71 10.57 12.07 -0.12
N PRO A 72 10.53 12.95 -1.14
CA PRO A 72 11.70 13.68 -1.59
C PRO A 72 12.39 14.45 -0.45
N GLY A 73 13.71 14.33 -0.38
CA GLY A 73 14.51 15.01 0.64
C GLY A 73 14.38 14.44 2.05
N ALA A 74 13.74 13.27 2.22
CA ALA A 74 13.76 12.50 3.47
C ALA A 74 14.84 11.42 3.50
N GLY A 75 15.68 11.32 2.47
CA GLY A 75 16.79 10.39 2.40
C GLY A 75 17.59 10.55 1.10
N PRO A 76 18.46 9.58 0.77
CA PRO A 76 19.16 9.53 -0.50
C PRO A 76 18.20 9.55 -1.70
N PRO A 77 18.68 9.89 -2.91
CA PRO A 77 17.89 9.73 -4.13
C PRO A 77 17.36 8.31 -4.27
N PHE A 78 16.10 8.16 -4.66
CA PHE A 78 15.50 6.85 -4.86
C PHE A 78 16.15 6.13 -6.06
N VAL A 79 16.64 4.91 -5.81
CA VAL A 79 17.24 4.04 -6.83
C VAL A 79 16.65 2.64 -6.68
N PRO A 80 15.93 2.12 -7.68
CA PRO A 80 15.41 0.75 -7.64
C PRO A 80 16.54 -0.27 -7.50
N ARG A 81 16.43 -1.20 -6.56
CA ARG A 81 17.43 -2.24 -6.35
C ARG A 81 17.20 -3.40 -7.30
N ARG A 82 18.23 -3.80 -8.04
CA ARG A 82 18.20 -5.02 -8.86
C ARG A 82 18.27 -6.26 -7.96
N VAL A 83 17.32 -7.15 -8.09
CA VAL A 83 17.25 -8.42 -7.37
C VAL A 83 17.47 -9.56 -8.36
N SER A 84 18.49 -10.40 -8.10
CA SER A 84 18.71 -11.63 -8.86
C SER A 84 17.61 -12.64 -8.57
N LEU A 85 17.10 -13.29 -9.61
CA LEU A 85 16.08 -14.32 -9.53
C LEU A 85 16.66 -15.68 -9.91
N ASP A 86 16.08 -16.76 -9.39
CA ASP A 86 16.32 -18.10 -9.90
C ASP A 86 15.47 -18.32 -11.17
N PRO A 87 16.08 -18.46 -12.36
CA PRO A 87 15.34 -18.62 -13.61
C PRO A 87 14.43 -19.85 -13.62
N LYS A 88 14.77 -20.90 -12.87
CA LYS A 88 13.93 -22.11 -12.78
C LYS A 88 12.61 -21.83 -12.07
N ALA A 89 12.64 -20.99 -11.03
CA ALA A 89 11.46 -20.58 -10.28
C ALA A 89 10.69 -19.41 -10.93
N CYS A 90 11.33 -18.67 -11.85
CA CYS A 90 10.79 -17.42 -12.40
C CYS A 90 10.57 -17.47 -13.92
N GLY A 91 10.33 -18.66 -14.50
CA GLY A 91 9.98 -18.79 -15.91
C GLY A 91 11.05 -18.27 -16.87
N GLY A 92 12.32 -18.47 -16.53
CA GLY A 92 13.48 -18.01 -17.30
C GLY A 92 13.97 -16.60 -16.95
N ALA A 93 13.24 -15.83 -16.15
CA ALA A 93 13.68 -14.50 -15.73
C ALA A 93 14.86 -14.55 -14.76
N THR A 94 15.86 -13.69 -14.98
CA THR A 94 17.08 -13.63 -14.17
C THR A 94 17.10 -12.47 -13.18
N PHE A 95 16.18 -11.50 -13.31
CA PHE A 95 16.11 -10.36 -12.41
C PHE A 95 14.74 -9.68 -12.36
N ARG A 96 14.53 -8.89 -11.31
CA ARG A 96 13.54 -7.81 -11.22
C ARG A 96 14.13 -6.61 -10.48
N TYR A 97 13.44 -5.49 -10.46
CA TYR A 97 13.75 -4.38 -9.56
C TYR A 97 12.77 -4.33 -8.40
N ASN A 98 13.25 -3.91 -7.23
CA ASN A 98 12.45 -3.63 -6.06
C ASN A 98 12.58 -2.16 -5.67
N ALA A 99 11.49 -1.58 -5.17
CA ALA A 99 11.54 -0.34 -4.42
C ALA A 99 11.97 -0.65 -2.97
N ASP A 100 13.24 -0.40 -2.67
CA ASP A 100 13.80 -0.60 -1.33
C ASP A 100 14.39 0.70 -0.78
N GLY A 101 14.35 0.82 0.54
CA GLY A 101 14.92 1.95 1.26
C GLY A 101 14.41 1.97 2.69
N TRP A 102 15.26 2.38 3.64
CA TRP A 102 14.88 2.39 5.05
C TRP A 102 13.68 3.30 5.35
N GLY A 103 13.51 4.37 4.57
CA GLY A 103 12.48 5.37 4.79
C GLY A 103 11.32 5.38 3.82
N LEU A 104 11.14 4.33 3.00
CA LEU A 104 9.96 4.22 2.15
C LEU A 104 8.71 3.96 3.00
N VAL A 105 7.59 4.57 2.60
CA VAL A 105 6.29 4.33 3.22
C VAL A 105 5.51 3.36 2.33
N GLN A 106 5.16 2.21 2.87
CA GLN A 106 4.31 1.22 2.22
C GLN A 106 2.88 1.74 2.15
N LEU A 107 2.25 1.58 1.00
CA LEU A 107 0.80 1.75 0.80
C LEU A 107 0.31 0.57 -0.03
N TYR A 108 -0.37 -0.36 0.61
CA TYR A 108 -0.97 -1.53 -0.04
C TYR A 108 -2.46 -1.32 -0.13
N LEU A 109 -3.00 -1.42 -1.34
CA LEU A 109 -4.41 -1.19 -1.63
C LEU A 109 -5.07 -2.54 -1.89
N GLY A 110 -5.92 -2.98 -0.97
CA GLY A 110 -6.79 -4.14 -1.15
C GLY A 110 -8.05 -3.76 -1.94
N ALA A 111 -8.63 -4.73 -2.65
CA ALA A 111 -9.93 -4.58 -3.29
C ALA A 111 -10.76 -5.85 -3.10
N LEU A 112 -12.03 -5.82 -3.52
CA LEU A 112 -12.86 -7.02 -3.63
C LEU A 112 -12.50 -7.71 -4.95
N PRO A 113 -11.86 -8.90 -4.92
CA PRO A 113 -11.56 -9.63 -6.14
C PRO A 113 -12.84 -10.05 -6.86
N GLU A 114 -12.79 -10.09 -8.19
CA GLU A 114 -13.90 -10.56 -9.02
C GLU A 114 -14.35 -11.98 -8.61
N GLY A 115 -15.64 -12.14 -8.29
CA GLY A 115 -16.23 -13.41 -7.86
C GLY A 115 -15.96 -13.81 -6.41
N ASP A 116 -15.31 -12.96 -5.62
CA ASP A 116 -15.09 -13.18 -4.18
C ASP A 116 -16.25 -12.55 -3.36
N THR A 117 -16.38 -12.97 -2.10
CA THR A 117 -17.36 -12.43 -1.14
C THR A 117 -16.68 -11.65 -0.01
N ARG A 118 -15.37 -11.41 -0.14
CA ARG A 118 -14.55 -10.76 0.87
C ARG A 118 -13.71 -9.63 0.31
N LEU A 119 -13.90 -8.44 0.86
CA LEU A 119 -13.04 -7.28 0.66
C LEU A 119 -11.74 -7.46 1.48
N GLU A 120 -10.60 -7.35 0.80
CA GLU A 120 -9.27 -7.34 1.45
C GLU A 120 -8.97 -5.97 2.08
N ASP A 121 -8.22 -5.96 3.18
CA ASP A 121 -7.81 -4.70 3.80
C ASP A 121 -6.67 -4.04 3.04
N SER A 122 -6.67 -2.72 3.12
CA SER A 122 -5.58 -1.86 2.71
C SER A 122 -4.74 -1.49 3.93
N HIS A 123 -3.47 -1.22 3.70
CA HIS A 123 -2.49 -1.07 4.76
C HIS A 123 -1.44 0.00 4.43
N THR A 124 -1.08 0.80 5.43
CA THR A 124 0.10 1.68 5.37
C THR A 124 1.11 1.30 6.43
N ASN A 125 2.40 1.43 6.14
CA ASN A 125 3.46 1.21 7.12
C ASN A 125 4.78 1.86 6.74
N HIS A 126 5.72 1.97 7.67
CA HIS A 126 7.12 2.24 7.38
C HIS A 126 8.01 1.76 8.53
N ASN A 127 9.31 1.61 8.25
CA ASN A 127 10.26 1.33 9.33
C ASN A 127 10.32 2.49 10.31
N THR A 128 10.41 2.17 11.61
CA THR A 128 10.85 3.13 12.61
C THR A 128 12.38 3.19 12.60
N LEU A 129 12.98 4.30 13.07
CA LEU A 129 14.44 4.41 13.21
C LEU A 129 15.01 3.22 14.01
N LYS A 130 14.38 2.89 15.15
CA LYS A 130 14.76 1.75 15.99
C LYS A 130 14.77 0.42 15.20
N ARG A 131 13.75 0.18 14.38
CA ARG A 131 13.67 -1.04 13.57
C ARG A 131 14.73 -1.04 12.46
N ALA A 132 14.92 0.09 11.77
CA ALA A 132 15.94 0.22 10.74
C ALA A 132 17.36 -0.03 11.32
N GLN A 133 17.69 0.60 12.44
CA GLN A 133 18.98 0.39 13.14
C GLN A 133 19.19 -1.06 13.58
N ALA A 134 18.14 -1.74 14.05
CA ALA A 134 18.25 -3.14 14.46
C ALA A 134 18.55 -4.08 13.28
N TRP A 135 18.10 -3.73 12.07
CA TRP A 135 18.24 -4.57 10.87
C TRP A 135 19.37 -4.13 9.94
N SER A 136 20.00 -2.97 10.19
CA SER A 136 20.99 -2.40 9.27
C SER A 136 22.23 -3.27 9.09
N ALA A 137 22.63 -4.00 10.13
CA ALA A 137 23.73 -4.95 10.06
C ALA A 137 23.37 -6.21 9.24
N THR A 138 22.09 -6.55 9.14
CA THR A 138 21.60 -7.73 8.40
C THR A 138 21.32 -7.41 6.94
N LEU A 139 21.03 -6.15 6.61
CA LEU A 139 20.66 -5.70 5.27
C LEU A 139 21.58 -4.55 4.82
N PRO A 140 22.91 -4.78 4.71
CA PRO A 140 23.86 -3.73 4.32
C PRO A 140 23.57 -3.13 2.95
N GLU A 141 22.91 -3.88 2.06
CA GLU A 141 22.49 -3.42 0.73
C GLU A 141 21.42 -2.32 0.75
N MET A 142 20.73 -2.11 1.87
CA MET A 142 19.77 -1.02 2.03
C MET A 142 20.42 0.33 2.39
N GLY A 143 21.75 0.35 2.54
CA GLY A 143 22.54 1.55 2.80
C GLY A 143 22.47 2.04 4.25
N ASP A 144 22.99 3.24 4.48
CA ASP A 144 23.04 3.85 5.80
C ASP A 144 21.65 4.31 6.28
N VAL A 145 21.27 3.87 7.48
CA VAL A 145 20.05 4.32 8.16
C VAL A 145 20.15 5.80 8.54
N GLY A 146 21.34 6.28 8.91
CA GLY A 146 21.60 7.66 9.30
C GLY A 146 21.40 8.67 8.16
N ALA A 147 21.40 8.21 6.91
CA ALA A 147 21.11 9.04 5.74
C ALA A 147 19.62 9.40 5.57
N TRP A 148 18.72 8.79 6.36
CA TRP A 148 17.28 9.01 6.27
C TRP A 148 16.74 9.87 7.41
N ASP A 149 15.89 10.83 7.08
CA ASP A 149 15.15 11.68 8.02
C ASP A 149 13.83 11.02 8.42
N PHE A 150 13.88 10.18 9.46
CA PHE A 150 12.71 9.51 10.02
C PHE A 150 11.67 10.48 10.59
N GLY A 151 12.05 11.71 10.91
CA GLY A 151 11.11 12.76 11.33
C GLY A 151 10.18 13.15 10.17
N LYS A 152 10.75 13.47 9.00
CA LYS A 152 9.98 13.75 7.77
C LYS A 152 9.11 12.58 7.33
N ILE A 153 9.67 11.36 7.36
CA ILE A 153 8.94 10.14 6.99
C ILE A 153 7.73 9.94 7.91
N THR A 154 7.93 10.10 9.22
CA THR A 154 6.86 9.96 10.22
C THR A 154 5.81 11.05 10.09
N ALA A 155 6.22 12.28 9.79
CA ALA A 155 5.29 13.39 9.57
C ALA A 155 4.40 13.15 8.34
N PHE A 156 5.01 12.70 7.24
CA PHE A 156 4.30 12.33 6.02
C PHE A 156 3.34 11.16 6.25
N SER A 157 3.80 10.04 6.82
CA SER A 157 2.96 8.86 7.07
C SER A 157 1.82 9.18 8.03
N SER A 158 2.06 10.01 9.05
CA SER A 158 1.00 10.46 9.97
C SER A 158 -0.05 11.31 9.25
N ARG A 159 0.35 12.15 8.29
CA ARG A 159 -0.58 12.94 7.48
C ARG A 159 -1.42 12.04 6.56
N LEU A 160 -0.78 11.08 5.88
CA LEU A 160 -1.47 10.06 5.08
C LEU A 160 -2.50 9.30 5.94
N ASN A 161 -2.08 8.82 7.11
CA ASN A 161 -2.96 8.05 8.00
C ASN A 161 -4.10 8.89 8.58
N ARG A 162 -3.92 10.21 8.75
CA ARG A 162 -5.01 11.13 9.13
C ARG A 162 -5.98 11.33 7.97
N GLU A 163 -5.48 11.48 6.75
CA GLU A 163 -6.32 11.64 5.57
C GLU A 163 -7.18 10.39 5.31
N ILE A 164 -6.60 9.19 5.44
CA ILE A 164 -7.35 7.92 5.37
C ILE A 164 -8.47 7.89 6.41
N ARG A 165 -8.16 8.20 7.67
CA ARG A 165 -9.18 8.21 8.74
C ARG A 165 -10.25 9.27 8.54
N LYS A 166 -9.90 10.44 8.00
CA LYS A 166 -10.83 11.52 7.67
C LYS A 166 -11.84 11.12 6.60
N ARG A 167 -11.44 10.25 5.66
CA ARG A 167 -12.31 9.70 4.62
C ARG A 167 -13.19 8.56 5.11
N GLY A 168 -12.83 7.94 6.23
CA GLY A 168 -13.64 6.89 6.85
C GLY A 168 -14.98 7.41 7.34
N VAL A 169 -16.04 6.67 7.04
CA VAL A 169 -17.43 6.96 7.46
C VAL A 169 -17.91 6.01 8.56
N ALA A 170 -17.22 4.89 8.74
CA ALA A 170 -17.41 3.96 9.85
C ALA A 170 -16.06 3.36 10.25
N ARG A 171 -16.06 2.52 11.29
CA ARG A 171 -14.89 1.73 11.65
C ARG A 171 -15.27 0.36 12.21
N ILE A 172 -14.38 -0.60 12.06
CA ILE A 172 -14.46 -1.91 12.71
C ILE A 172 -13.12 -2.25 13.37
N GLY A 173 -13.16 -2.48 14.68
CA GLY A 173 -11.95 -2.47 15.50
C GLY A 173 -11.19 -1.16 15.36
N SER A 174 -9.92 -1.22 14.94
CA SER A 174 -9.07 -0.05 14.65
C SER A 174 -9.10 0.40 13.19
N ARG A 175 -9.82 -0.32 12.31
CA ARG A 175 -9.80 -0.11 10.85
C ARG A 175 -10.85 0.89 10.42
N ALA A 176 -10.45 1.90 9.67
CA ALA A 176 -11.40 2.82 9.03
C ALA A 176 -12.13 2.10 7.88
N ILE A 177 -13.40 2.42 7.67
CA ILE A 177 -14.21 1.93 6.55
C ILE A 177 -14.60 3.14 5.72
N LEU A 178 -14.15 3.18 4.47
CA LEU A 178 -14.48 4.25 3.52
C LEU A 178 -15.87 4.01 2.89
N PRO A 179 -16.48 5.02 2.24
CA PRO A 179 -17.87 4.95 1.77
C PRO A 179 -18.21 3.75 0.88
N GLY A 180 -17.37 3.46 -0.12
CA GLY A 180 -17.58 2.31 -1.01
C GLY A 180 -17.52 0.99 -0.25
N ALA A 181 -16.57 0.87 0.67
CA ALA A 181 -16.45 -0.30 1.54
C ALA A 181 -17.68 -0.48 2.44
N LEU A 182 -18.23 0.59 3.02
CA LEU A 182 -19.46 0.54 3.81
C LEU A 182 -20.65 0.06 2.97
N ALA A 183 -20.76 0.51 1.72
CA ALA A 183 -21.81 0.04 0.81
C ALA A 183 -21.71 -1.48 0.56
N LEU A 184 -20.50 -2.01 0.38
CA LEU A 184 -20.29 -3.45 0.26
C LEU A 184 -20.66 -4.22 1.54
N TRP A 185 -20.31 -3.70 2.72
CA TRP A 185 -20.70 -4.28 4.00
C TRP A 185 -22.22 -4.41 4.13
N ASN A 186 -22.94 -3.33 3.81
CA ASN A 186 -24.39 -3.29 3.86
C ASN A 186 -25.05 -4.23 2.83
N ALA A 187 -24.35 -4.52 1.74
CA ALA A 187 -24.74 -5.53 0.75
C ALA A 187 -24.39 -6.98 1.17
N GLY A 188 -23.81 -7.19 2.35
CA GLY A 188 -23.47 -8.51 2.89
C GLY A 188 -22.07 -9.02 2.55
N VAL A 189 -21.21 -8.19 1.96
CA VAL A 189 -19.81 -8.55 1.68
C VAL A 189 -18.98 -8.51 2.97
N ALA A 190 -18.21 -9.56 3.20
CA ALA A 190 -17.32 -9.64 4.36
C ALA A 190 -16.10 -8.73 4.20
N MET A 191 -15.57 -8.23 5.32
CA MET A 191 -14.32 -7.48 5.38
C MET A 191 -13.35 -8.27 6.24
N GLY A 192 -12.49 -9.10 5.67
CA GLY A 192 -11.74 -10.09 6.45
C GLY A 192 -10.96 -9.45 7.61
N PRO A 193 -11.07 -9.92 8.88
CA PRO A 193 -11.74 -11.13 9.39
C PRO A 193 -13.23 -10.97 9.79
N TRP A 194 -13.82 -9.83 9.53
CA TRP A 194 -15.15 -9.43 9.99
C TRP A 194 -16.25 -9.84 9.01
N LYS A 195 -17.40 -10.22 9.58
CA LYS A 195 -18.59 -10.63 8.82
C LYS A 195 -19.81 -9.80 9.21
N PRO A 196 -20.60 -9.32 8.23
CA PRO A 196 -21.90 -8.71 8.48
C PRO A 196 -22.81 -9.61 9.32
N GLY A 197 -23.57 -9.02 10.23
CA GLY A 197 -24.47 -9.75 11.14
C GLY A 197 -23.78 -10.40 12.34
N GLU A 198 -22.51 -10.79 12.23
CA GLU A 198 -21.72 -11.30 13.37
C GLU A 198 -20.98 -10.18 14.12
N HIS A 199 -20.61 -9.11 13.40
CA HIS A 199 -19.85 -7.99 13.96
C HIS A 199 -20.59 -6.67 13.73
N ALA A 200 -20.51 -5.76 14.70
CA ALA A 200 -21.10 -4.43 14.59
C ALA A 200 -20.05 -3.40 14.16
N LEU A 201 -20.46 -2.48 13.28
CA LEU A 201 -19.69 -1.29 12.95
C LEU A 201 -19.80 -0.25 14.06
N GLN A 202 -18.80 0.62 14.17
CA GLN A 202 -18.81 1.76 15.07
C GLN A 202 -18.89 3.05 14.23
N GLY A 203 -19.73 4.00 14.65
CA GLY A 203 -19.85 5.30 13.99
C GLY A 203 -20.74 5.31 12.74
N ASP A 204 -21.49 4.24 12.46
CA ASP A 204 -22.54 4.25 11.45
C ASP A 204 -23.65 5.20 11.92
N THR A 205 -23.69 6.41 11.34
CA THR A 205 -24.74 7.40 11.64
C THR A 205 -26.01 7.19 10.82
N SER A 206 -26.20 6.01 10.22
CA SER A 206 -27.43 5.67 9.51
C SER A 206 -28.55 5.32 10.51
N THR A 207 -29.21 6.35 11.03
CA THR A 207 -30.60 6.32 11.52
C THR A 207 -31.41 7.31 10.72
#